data_AF-A0A077R6M5-F1
#
_entry.id   AF-A0A077R6M5-F1
#
_cell.length_a   1.000
_cell.length_b   1.000
_cell.length_c   1.000
_cell.angle_alpha   90.00
_cell.angle_beta   90.00
_cell.angle_gamma   90.00
#
_symmetry.space_group_name_H-M   'P 1'
#
loop_
_entity.id
_entity.type
_entity.pdbx_description
1 polymer ?
#
loop_
_entity_poly.entity_id
_entity_poly.type
_entity_poly.pdbx_seq_one_letter_code
_entity_poly.pdbx_strand_id
1 'polypeptide(L)'
;MQLASSSIPPPSAPLPSNRAASCKKDYQVGTSIPANMAHAVSVSLPLWSDNIDYEEGRLSNSMETGYPRFFIHRSIQRLATLLRSKFARPEEACILLPTANIAEMCRDFMRSQTNHSHKVLPIRIVRFSMLEHTVPTSAEAASSTSSTSSSTAELQSENYRYHAGKTTTAHYIFIIFFPQDAFPLAKSFWQHTGDGITSRQAERFLSLLEQPGMPAKSIPDSSSFSTTRTSTADAASTPNVDDIYRKP
;
A
#
# COMPACT_ATOMS: atom_id res chain seq x y z
N MET A 1 36.20 -29.41 45.56
CA MET A 1 36.62 -28.07 45.14
C MET A 1 35.56 -27.53 44.20
N GLN A 2 34.83 -26.50 44.64
CA GLN A 2 33.69 -25.91 43.93
C GLN A 2 34.21 -24.85 42.94
N LEU A 3 33.90 -25.00 41.66
CA LEU A 3 34.21 -24.00 40.63
C LEU A 3 33.16 -22.89 40.70
N ALA A 4 33.58 -21.70 41.11
CA ALA A 4 32.73 -20.52 41.16
C ALA A 4 32.47 -20.00 39.74
N SER A 5 31.19 -20.01 39.33
CA SER A 5 30.70 -19.39 38.09
C SER A 5 30.47 -17.90 38.32
N SER A 6 31.47 -17.07 38.03
CA SER A 6 31.34 -15.61 38.04
C SER A 6 30.58 -15.17 36.79
N SER A 7 29.28 -14.91 36.94
CA SER A 7 28.45 -14.23 35.94
C SER A 7 28.92 -12.78 35.82
N ILE A 8 29.50 -12.43 34.67
CA ILE A 8 29.82 -11.04 34.31
C ILE A 8 28.50 -10.41 33.84
N PRO A 9 28.00 -9.34 34.50
CA PRO A 9 26.81 -8.65 34.04
C PRO A 9 27.09 -7.95 32.69
N PRO A 10 26.10 -7.89 31.78
CA PRO A 10 26.27 -7.19 30.50
C PRO A 10 26.63 -5.71 30.74
N PRO A 11 27.49 -5.12 29.89
CA PRO A 11 27.87 -3.73 30.03
C PRO A 11 26.63 -2.82 29.95
N SER A 12 26.53 -1.89 30.90
CA SER A 12 25.47 -0.87 30.94
C SER A 12 25.44 -0.11 29.61
N ALA A 13 24.23 0.09 29.06
CA ALA A 13 24.05 0.86 27.83
C ALA A 13 24.74 2.24 27.96
N PRO A 14 25.52 2.68 26.97
CA PRO A 14 26.16 3.99 27.03
C PRO A 14 25.08 5.07 27.14
N LEU A 15 25.34 6.07 27.98
CA LEU A 15 24.50 7.27 28.10
C LEU A 15 24.26 7.84 26.69
N PRO A 16 23.02 8.28 26.37
CA PRO A 16 22.70 8.80 25.05
C PRO A 16 23.68 9.93 24.72
N SER A 17 24.38 9.79 23.59
CA SER A 17 25.34 10.78 23.12
C SER A 17 24.66 12.14 23.06
N ASN A 18 25.21 13.10 23.80
CA ASN A 18 24.67 14.44 23.91
C ASN A 18 24.73 15.09 22.52
N ARG A 19 23.58 15.14 21.84
CA ARG A 19 23.31 15.82 20.57
C ARG A 19 24.35 15.54 19.47
N ALA A 20 24.05 14.56 18.62
CA ALA A 20 24.44 14.70 17.22
C ALA A 20 23.92 16.07 16.74
N ALA A 21 24.83 16.94 16.27
CA ALA A 21 24.45 18.24 15.74
C ALA A 21 23.45 18.04 14.59
N SER A 22 22.29 18.71 14.68
CA SER A 22 21.25 18.68 13.65
C SER A 22 21.88 18.91 12.28
N CYS A 23 21.72 17.92 11.39
CA CYS A 23 22.14 18.08 10.01
C CYS A 23 21.25 19.19 9.42
N LYS A 24 21.83 20.10 8.63
CA LYS A 24 21.22 21.40 8.27
C LYS A 24 19.89 21.34 7.51
N LYS A 25 19.30 20.16 7.29
CA LYS A 25 17.91 19.92 6.84
C LYS A 25 17.38 18.60 7.41
N ASP A 26 17.19 18.51 8.72
CA ASP A 26 16.48 17.38 9.30
C ASP A 26 14.99 17.50 8.91
N TYR A 27 14.48 16.52 8.15
CA TYR A 27 13.04 16.40 7.89
C TYR A 27 12.34 15.98 9.18
N GLN A 28 11.06 16.35 9.33
CA GLN A 28 10.28 15.92 10.48
C GLN A 28 10.20 14.38 10.53
N VAL A 29 10.19 13.82 11.74
CA VAL A 29 10.00 12.38 11.95
C VAL A 29 8.74 11.91 11.21
N GLY A 30 8.87 10.83 10.45
CA GLY A 30 7.77 10.24 9.67
C GLY A 30 7.53 10.87 8.29
N THR A 31 8.21 11.96 7.94
CA THR A 31 8.14 12.56 6.58
C THR A 31 8.71 11.60 5.55
N SER A 32 8.03 11.48 4.41
CA SER A 32 8.47 10.70 3.25
C SER A 32 9.87 11.10 2.74
N ILE A 33 10.65 10.11 2.28
CA ILE A 33 11.93 10.31 1.61
C ILE A 33 11.91 9.58 0.24
N PRO A 34 12.07 10.29 -0.89
CA PRO A 34 12.14 11.76 -1.03
C PRO A 34 10.84 12.47 -0.60
N ALA A 35 10.97 13.70 -0.10
CA ALA A 35 9.82 14.48 0.38
C ALA A 35 8.81 14.79 -0.73
N ASN A 36 7.52 14.81 -0.37
CA ASN A 36 6.38 15.15 -1.24
C ASN A 36 6.24 14.24 -2.48
N MET A 37 6.73 13.01 -2.43
CA MET A 37 6.54 12.04 -3.50
C MET A 37 5.43 11.05 -3.13
N ALA A 38 4.36 11.00 -3.95
CA ALA A 38 3.18 10.18 -3.69
C ALA A 38 3.49 8.69 -3.43
N HIS A 39 4.52 8.17 -4.09
CA HIS A 39 4.95 6.78 -3.99
C HIS A 39 6.26 6.58 -3.20
N ALA A 40 6.62 7.52 -2.33
CA ALA A 40 7.77 7.35 -1.45
C ALA A 40 7.64 6.08 -0.61
N VAL A 41 8.76 5.40 -0.39
CA VAL A 41 8.84 4.10 0.29
C VAL A 41 9.73 4.12 1.54
N SER A 42 10.17 5.31 1.93
CA SER A 42 11.05 5.53 3.07
C SER A 42 10.53 6.71 3.88
N VAL A 43 10.85 6.75 5.17
CA VAL A 43 10.51 7.84 6.07
C VAL A 43 11.74 8.35 6.80
N SER A 44 11.68 9.61 7.25
CA SER A 44 12.72 10.21 8.07
C SER A 44 12.61 9.77 9.52
N LEU A 45 13.72 9.29 10.07
CA LEU A 45 13.94 9.06 11.51
C LEU A 45 15.26 9.78 11.87
N PRO A 46 15.23 11.11 12.07
CA PRO A 46 16.45 11.91 12.20
C PRO A 46 17.20 11.67 13.52
N LEU A 47 16.50 11.34 14.60
CA LEU A 47 17.08 11.14 15.92
C LEU A 47 17.10 9.66 16.32
N TRP A 48 18.10 9.27 17.13
CA TRP A 48 18.13 7.92 17.72
C TRP A 48 16.91 7.63 18.60
N SER A 49 16.35 8.65 19.26
CA SER A 49 15.07 8.53 19.96
C SER A 49 13.93 8.12 19.04
N ASP A 50 13.91 8.62 17.81
CA ASP A 50 12.88 8.27 16.83
C ASP A 50 13.01 6.81 16.39
N ASN A 51 14.23 6.28 16.31
CA ASN A 51 14.45 4.84 16.07
C ASN A 51 13.94 3.99 17.24
N ILE A 52 14.17 4.43 18.49
CA ILE A 52 13.63 3.76 19.68
C ILE A 52 12.09 3.79 19.65
N ASP A 53 11.50 4.96 19.44
CA ASP A 53 10.05 5.16 19.36
C ASP A 53 9.42 4.37 18.21
N TYR A 54 10.13 4.22 17.08
CA TYR A 54 9.71 3.39 15.96
C TYR A 54 9.65 1.90 16.32
N GLU A 55 10.70 1.36 16.94
CA GLU A 55 10.73 -0.06 17.33
C GLU A 55 9.74 -0.37 18.45
N GLU A 56 9.44 0.58 19.33
CA GLU A 56 8.40 0.44 20.36
C GLU A 56 6.97 0.71 19.85
N GLY A 57 6.83 1.05 18.55
CA GLY A 57 5.55 1.27 17.89
C GLY A 57 4.80 2.53 18.34
N ARG A 58 5.52 3.54 18.88
CA ARG A 58 4.93 4.83 19.28
C ARG A 58 4.67 5.75 18.09
N LEU A 59 5.32 5.48 16.94
CA LEU A 59 5.26 6.33 15.74
C LEU A 59 4.27 5.87 14.66
N SER A 60 3.41 4.87 14.91
CA SER A 60 2.51 4.30 13.89
C SER A 60 1.66 5.35 13.14
N ASN A 61 1.18 6.36 13.86
CA ASN A 61 0.32 7.42 13.31
C ASN A 61 1.11 8.61 12.72
N SER A 62 2.41 8.71 13.02
CA SER A 62 3.27 9.81 12.57
C SER A 62 3.89 9.56 11.20
N MET A 63 3.85 8.31 10.71
CA MET A 63 4.49 7.91 9.46
C MET A 63 3.56 8.11 8.25
N GLU A 64 4.02 8.90 7.28
CA GLU A 64 3.31 9.10 6.02
C GLU A 64 3.30 7.83 5.15
N THR A 65 4.43 7.13 5.14
CA THR A 65 4.67 5.92 4.35
C THR A 65 5.59 4.98 5.11
N GLY A 66 6.03 3.90 4.47
CA GLY A 66 7.02 3.00 5.03
C GLY A 66 7.57 2.05 4.00
N TYR A 67 8.53 1.25 4.44
CA TYR A 67 9.16 0.27 3.57
C TYR A 67 8.11 -0.76 3.10
N PRO A 68 8.07 -1.15 1.80
CA PRO A 68 6.95 -1.89 1.22
C PRO A 68 6.75 -3.31 1.74
N ARG A 69 7.59 -3.81 2.65
CA ARG A 69 7.39 -5.10 3.32
C ARG A 69 6.82 -4.97 4.74
N PHE A 70 6.83 -3.78 5.31
CA PHE A 70 6.32 -3.52 6.66
C PHE A 70 5.05 -2.67 6.62
N PHE A 71 4.93 -1.81 5.60
CA PHE A 71 3.84 -0.88 5.44
C PHE A 71 3.18 -1.05 4.07
N ILE A 72 1.91 -1.46 4.07
CA ILE A 72 1.10 -1.48 2.84
C ILE A 72 0.78 -0.04 2.48
N HIS A 73 1.20 0.43 1.30
CA HIS A 73 1.04 1.82 0.89
C HIS A 73 -0.43 2.27 0.93
N ARG A 74 -0.69 3.53 1.30
CA ARG A 74 -2.05 4.09 1.51
C ARG A 74 -2.94 3.96 0.29
N SER A 75 -2.41 4.10 -0.93
CA SER A 75 -3.18 3.91 -2.17
C SER A 75 -3.66 2.46 -2.32
N ILE A 76 -2.85 1.49 -1.89
CA ILE A 76 -3.23 0.07 -1.88
C ILE A 76 -4.31 -0.18 -0.81
N GLN A 77 -4.17 0.41 0.38
CA GLN A 77 -5.19 0.32 1.45
C GLN A 77 -6.54 0.90 1.01
N ARG A 78 -6.53 2.06 0.35
CA ARG A 78 -7.73 2.69 -0.21
C ARG A 78 -8.39 1.79 -1.26
N LEU A 79 -7.61 1.26 -2.21
CA LEU A 79 -8.12 0.34 -3.23
C LEU A 79 -8.69 -0.93 -2.59
N ALA A 80 -7.99 -1.53 -1.63
CA ALA A 80 -8.45 -2.73 -0.92
C ALA A 80 -9.77 -2.47 -0.20
N THR A 81 -9.93 -1.30 0.43
CA THR A 81 -11.18 -0.90 1.10
C THR A 81 -12.34 -0.80 0.11
N LEU A 82 -12.12 -0.16 -1.04
CA LEU A 82 -13.14 -0.06 -2.10
C LEU A 82 -13.52 -1.42 -2.67
N LEU A 83 -12.54 -2.27 -2.98
CA LEU A 83 -12.79 -3.61 -3.51
C LEU A 83 -13.48 -4.53 -2.48
N ARG A 84 -13.10 -4.40 -1.21
CA ARG A 84 -13.77 -5.08 -0.10
C ARG A 84 -15.24 -4.68 -0.03
N SER A 85 -15.54 -3.38 -0.08
CA SER A 85 -16.93 -2.89 -0.03
C SER A 85 -17.80 -3.40 -1.19
N LYS A 86 -17.21 -3.72 -2.35
CA LYS A 86 -17.92 -4.18 -3.55
C LYS A 86 -18.05 -5.70 -3.66
N PHE A 87 -17.04 -6.46 -3.21
CA PHE A 87 -16.91 -7.89 -3.53
C PHE A 87 -16.72 -8.82 -2.32
N ALA A 88 -16.50 -8.28 -1.13
CA ALA A 88 -16.32 -9.08 0.08
C ALA A 88 -17.66 -9.50 0.69
N ARG A 89 -17.65 -10.63 1.40
CA ARG A 89 -18.72 -11.02 2.32
C ARG A 89 -18.52 -10.32 3.68
N PRO A 90 -19.54 -10.29 4.56
CA PRO A 90 -19.35 -9.83 5.93
C PRO A 90 -18.20 -10.60 6.62
N GLU A 91 -17.38 -9.91 7.40
CA GLU A 91 -16.21 -10.46 8.12
C GLU A 91 -15.05 -10.99 7.23
N GLU A 92 -15.05 -10.71 5.92
CA GLU A 92 -13.91 -11.00 5.04
C GLU A 92 -12.92 -9.82 4.99
N ALA A 93 -11.63 -10.13 5.13
CA ALA A 93 -10.53 -9.25 4.77
C ALA A 93 -9.98 -9.63 3.39
N CYS A 94 -9.13 -8.77 2.82
CA CYS A 94 -8.51 -9.06 1.54
C CYS A 94 -7.06 -8.57 1.43
N ILE A 95 -6.31 -9.22 0.52
CA ILE A 95 -5.01 -8.76 0.04
C ILE A 95 -5.00 -8.74 -1.49
N LEU A 96 -4.25 -7.78 -2.06
CA LEU A 96 -4.20 -7.53 -3.50
C LEU A 96 -2.86 -8.01 -4.08
N LEU A 97 -2.94 -8.89 -5.08
CA LEU A 97 -1.78 -9.55 -5.69
C LEU A 97 -1.77 -9.33 -7.21
N PRO A 98 -0.58 -9.29 -7.84
CA PRO A 98 -0.47 -8.92 -9.25
C PRO A 98 -0.82 -10.07 -10.20
N THR A 99 -0.61 -11.33 -9.82
CA THR A 99 -0.80 -12.50 -10.72
C THR A 99 -1.59 -13.64 -10.06
N ALA A 100 -2.17 -14.51 -10.89
CA ALA A 100 -2.90 -15.69 -10.44
C ALA A 100 -1.99 -16.66 -9.68
N ASN A 101 -0.77 -16.89 -10.18
CA ASN A 101 0.19 -17.81 -9.58
C ASN A 101 0.54 -17.41 -8.14
N ILE A 102 0.83 -16.13 -7.91
CA ILE A 102 1.10 -15.61 -6.56
C ILE A 102 -0.14 -15.73 -5.67
N ALA A 103 -1.33 -15.51 -6.23
CA ALA A 103 -2.57 -15.64 -5.47
C ALA A 103 -2.85 -17.09 -5.03
N GLU A 104 -2.55 -18.05 -5.90
CA GLU A 104 -2.63 -19.48 -5.59
C GLU A 104 -1.59 -19.87 -4.53
N MET A 105 -0.35 -19.41 -4.66
CA MET A 105 0.69 -19.62 -3.64
C MET A 105 0.30 -19.07 -2.27
N CYS A 106 -0.28 -17.87 -2.22
CA CYS A 106 -0.73 -17.26 -0.97
C CYS A 106 -1.85 -18.08 -0.32
N ARG A 107 -2.84 -18.53 -1.10
CA ARG A 107 -3.90 -19.42 -0.62
C ARG A 107 -3.34 -20.72 -0.06
N ASP A 108 -2.41 -21.33 -0.78
CA ASP A 108 -1.85 -22.63 -0.42
C ASP A 108 -0.98 -22.51 0.84
N PHE A 109 -0.22 -21.42 0.98
CA PHE A 109 0.48 -21.07 2.22
C PHE A 109 -0.49 -20.87 3.40
N MET A 110 -1.55 -20.07 3.23
CA MET A 110 -2.51 -19.85 4.32
C MET A 110 -3.18 -21.14 4.78
N ARG A 111 -3.49 -22.05 3.85
CA ARG A 111 -3.99 -23.39 4.17
C ARG A 111 -2.94 -24.26 4.85
N SER A 112 -1.69 -24.24 4.40
CA SER A 112 -0.63 -25.03 5.02
C SER A 112 -0.39 -24.65 6.48
N GLN A 113 -0.45 -23.35 6.79
CA GLN A 113 -0.27 -22.83 8.14
C GLN A 113 -1.48 -23.06 9.06
N THR A 114 -2.65 -23.37 8.51
CA THR A 114 -3.88 -23.62 9.29
C THR A 114 -4.24 -25.09 9.42
N ASN A 115 -3.47 -26.00 8.83
CA ASN A 115 -3.66 -27.45 8.94
C ASN A 115 -3.62 -28.00 10.38
N HIS A 116 -3.16 -27.21 11.35
CA HIS A 116 -3.21 -27.58 12.78
C HIS A 116 -4.59 -27.36 13.41
N SER A 117 -5.45 -26.60 12.73
CA SER A 117 -6.85 -26.42 13.07
C SER A 117 -7.68 -27.29 12.13
N HIS A 118 -8.53 -28.18 12.66
CA HIS A 118 -9.36 -29.13 11.87
C HIS A 118 -10.39 -28.46 10.92
N LYS A 119 -10.31 -27.15 10.72
CA LYS A 119 -11.20 -26.35 9.87
C LYS A 119 -10.41 -25.76 8.70
N VAL A 120 -10.78 -26.15 7.48
CA VAL A 120 -10.22 -25.58 6.25
C VAL A 120 -10.59 -24.10 6.15
N LEU A 121 -9.60 -23.23 5.98
CA LEU A 121 -9.86 -21.81 5.76
C LEU A 121 -10.61 -21.57 4.44
N PRO A 122 -11.77 -20.88 4.45
CA PRO A 122 -12.47 -20.50 3.24
C PRO A 122 -11.74 -19.32 2.57
N ILE A 123 -10.93 -19.62 1.56
CA ILE A 123 -10.16 -18.62 0.80
C ILE A 123 -10.70 -18.56 -0.62
N ARG A 124 -11.01 -17.36 -1.11
CA ARG A 124 -11.58 -17.11 -2.44
C ARG A 124 -10.69 -16.16 -3.23
N ILE A 125 -10.38 -16.52 -4.47
CA ILE A 125 -9.59 -15.70 -5.39
C ILE A 125 -10.55 -15.09 -6.41
N VAL A 126 -10.49 -13.77 -6.58
CA VAL A 126 -11.27 -13.03 -7.59
C VAL A 126 -10.30 -12.28 -8.50
N ARG A 127 -10.41 -12.52 -9.81
CA ARG A 127 -9.72 -11.69 -10.80
C ARG A 127 -10.52 -10.41 -11.03
N PHE A 128 -9.91 -9.26 -10.79
CA PHE A 128 -10.48 -7.96 -11.07
C PHE A 128 -9.75 -7.35 -12.26
N SER A 129 -10.49 -6.89 -13.28
CA SER A 129 -9.93 -6.31 -14.49
C SER A 129 -10.67 -5.05 -14.90
N MET A 130 -9.92 -4.08 -15.43
CA MET A 130 -10.44 -2.84 -16.00
C MET A 130 -9.82 -2.63 -17.37
N LEU A 131 -10.60 -2.07 -18.29
CA LEU A 131 -10.14 -1.66 -19.62
C LEU A 131 -9.96 -0.15 -19.61
N GLU A 132 -8.79 0.29 -20.07
CA GLU A 132 -8.49 1.68 -20.31
C GLU A 132 -8.42 1.92 -21.82
N HIS A 133 -9.17 2.92 -22.31
CA HIS A 133 -9.12 3.35 -23.70
C HIS A 133 -8.37 4.67 -23.79
N THR A 134 -7.18 4.67 -24.39
CA THR A 134 -6.44 5.92 -24.62
C THR A 134 -6.58 6.34 -26.08
N VAL A 135 -7.09 7.56 -26.29
CA VAL A 135 -7.04 8.23 -27.58
C VAL A 135 -5.73 9.03 -27.60
N PRO A 136 -4.78 8.77 -28.51
CA PRO A 136 -3.60 9.59 -28.65
C PRO A 136 -4.07 10.99 -29.04
N THR A 137 -3.81 11.92 -28.13
CA THR A 137 -4.01 13.33 -28.40
C THR A 137 -2.91 13.74 -29.39
N SER A 138 -3.29 14.33 -30.52
CA SER A 138 -2.44 14.69 -31.65
C SER A 138 -1.35 15.76 -31.35
N ALA A 139 -1.06 16.03 -30.08
CA ALA A 139 -0.11 17.06 -29.64
C ALA A 139 1.34 16.54 -29.50
N GLU A 140 1.56 15.24 -29.29
CA GLU A 140 2.91 14.67 -29.08
C GLU A 140 3.65 14.29 -30.37
N ALA A 141 2.99 14.34 -31.53
CA ALA A 141 3.60 14.02 -32.83
C ALA A 141 4.33 15.20 -33.51
N ALA A 142 4.29 16.41 -32.93
CA ALA A 142 4.84 17.61 -33.57
C ALA A 142 6.36 17.84 -33.32
N SER A 143 7.02 17.00 -32.51
CA SER A 143 8.43 17.26 -32.10
C SER A 143 9.50 16.57 -32.94
N SER A 144 9.12 15.77 -33.94
CA SER A 144 10.11 15.06 -34.76
C SER A 144 9.59 14.82 -36.17
N THR A 145 9.84 15.75 -37.08
CA THR A 145 10.23 15.48 -38.48
C THR A 145 10.39 16.78 -39.27
N SER A 146 11.66 17.15 -39.52
CA SER A 146 12.05 18.05 -40.60
C SER A 146 12.08 17.29 -41.94
N SER A 147 11.22 17.72 -42.87
CA SER A 147 11.32 17.70 -44.35
C SER A 147 12.01 16.52 -45.08
N THR A 148 11.28 15.87 -46.00
CA THR A 148 11.48 15.98 -47.47
C THR A 148 10.34 15.26 -48.22
N SER A 149 9.82 15.92 -49.26
CA SER A 149 8.64 15.60 -50.08
C SER A 149 8.88 14.56 -51.18
N SER A 150 7.89 13.71 -51.49
CA SER A 150 7.49 13.36 -52.87
C SER A 150 6.25 12.45 -52.99
N SER A 151 5.22 13.01 -53.63
CA SER A 151 4.34 12.47 -54.69
C SER A 151 3.73 11.06 -54.60
N THR A 152 2.39 11.03 -54.73
CA THR A 152 1.52 10.00 -55.33
C THR A 152 1.28 8.68 -54.57
N ALA A 153 0.43 8.73 -53.53
CA ALA A 153 -0.37 7.57 -53.05
C ALA A 153 -1.46 8.02 -52.03
N GLU A 154 -2.35 8.94 -52.39
CA GLU A 154 -3.21 9.62 -51.39
C GLU A 154 -4.58 8.99 -51.09
N LEU A 155 -5.04 7.93 -51.76
CA LEU A 155 -6.41 7.42 -51.54
C LEU A 155 -6.56 6.05 -50.84
N GLN A 156 -5.46 5.43 -50.41
CA GLN A 156 -5.51 4.20 -49.59
C GLN A 156 -4.88 4.36 -48.21
N SER A 157 -4.22 5.48 -47.92
CA SER A 157 -3.50 5.70 -46.65
C SER A 157 -4.38 6.25 -45.52
N GLU A 158 -5.48 6.93 -45.84
CA GLU A 158 -6.36 7.55 -44.82
C GLU A 158 -7.14 6.52 -43.99
N ASN A 159 -7.51 5.38 -44.58
CA ASN A 159 -8.32 4.37 -43.88
C ASN A 159 -7.51 3.53 -42.87
N TYR A 160 -6.17 3.45 -43.02
CA TYR A 160 -5.29 2.77 -42.06
C TYR A 160 -4.74 3.70 -40.97
N ARG A 161 -4.77 5.02 -41.19
CA ARG A 161 -4.41 6.03 -40.17
C ARG A 161 -5.52 6.25 -39.12
N TYR A 162 -6.76 5.92 -39.44
CA TYR A 162 -7.92 6.15 -38.58
C TYR A 162 -8.08 5.13 -37.42
N HIS A 163 -7.45 3.95 -37.53
CA HIS A 163 -7.44 2.93 -36.48
C HIS A 163 -6.12 2.82 -35.71
N ALA A 164 -5.07 3.53 -36.13
CA ALA A 164 -3.76 3.57 -35.47
C ALA A 164 -3.78 4.32 -34.11
N GLY A 165 -4.91 4.91 -33.73
CA GLY A 165 -5.03 5.84 -32.61
C GLY A 165 -6.06 5.45 -31.54
N LYS A 166 -6.29 4.17 -31.25
CA LYS A 166 -7.02 3.77 -30.03
C LYS A 166 -6.34 2.56 -29.43
N THR A 167 -5.48 2.76 -28.44
CA THR A 167 -4.89 1.65 -27.69
C THR A 167 -5.80 1.33 -26.51
N THR A 168 -6.26 0.09 -26.42
CA THR A 168 -7.00 -0.42 -25.27
C THR A 168 -6.05 -1.22 -24.40
N THR A 169 -5.78 -0.74 -23.19
CA THR A 169 -4.92 -1.42 -22.22
C THR A 169 -5.78 -2.10 -21.17
N ALA A 170 -5.59 -3.41 -21.01
CA ALA A 170 -6.26 -4.18 -19.97
C ALA A 170 -5.38 -4.23 -18.71
N HIS A 171 -5.90 -3.72 -17.61
CA HIS A 171 -5.29 -3.80 -16.29
C HIS A 171 -5.98 -4.91 -15.50
N TYR A 172 -5.24 -5.77 -14.81
CA TYR A 172 -5.83 -6.78 -13.93
C TYR A 172 -5.01 -6.98 -12.65
N ILE A 173 -5.71 -7.37 -11.59
CA ILE A 173 -5.18 -7.76 -10.29
C ILE A 173 -6.00 -8.94 -9.76
N PHE A 174 -5.45 -9.62 -8.76
CA PHE A 174 -6.08 -10.73 -8.07
C PHE A 174 -6.34 -10.33 -6.63
N ILE A 175 -7.59 -10.49 -6.19
CA ILE A 175 -8.03 -10.21 -4.84
C ILE A 175 -8.21 -11.55 -4.15
N ILE A 176 -7.50 -11.75 -3.03
CA ILE A 176 -7.77 -12.89 -2.16
C ILE A 176 -8.66 -12.41 -1.03
N PHE A 177 -9.82 -13.03 -0.88
CA PHE A 177 -10.70 -12.89 0.27
C PHE A 177 -10.53 -14.05 1.23
N PHE A 178 -10.47 -13.75 2.52
CA PHE A 178 -10.33 -14.71 3.60
C PHE A 178 -10.96 -14.13 4.89
N PRO A 179 -11.27 -14.96 5.90
CA PRO A 179 -11.75 -14.50 7.19
C PRO A 179 -10.79 -13.49 7.83
N GLN A 180 -11.30 -12.39 8.40
CA GLN A 180 -10.47 -11.28 8.88
C GLN A 180 -9.42 -11.67 9.96
N ASP A 181 -9.71 -12.70 10.75
CA ASP A 181 -8.81 -13.30 11.75
C ASP A 181 -7.56 -13.94 11.12
N ALA A 182 -7.64 -14.34 9.85
CA ALA A 182 -6.51 -14.89 9.10
C ALA A 182 -5.62 -13.82 8.44
N PHE A 183 -5.92 -12.52 8.63
CA PHE A 183 -5.11 -11.43 8.06
C PHE A 183 -3.62 -11.48 8.44
N PRO A 184 -3.21 -11.81 9.68
CA PRO A 184 -1.80 -11.93 10.02
C PRO A 184 -1.04 -12.97 9.18
N LEU A 185 -1.69 -14.08 8.80
CA LEU A 185 -1.09 -15.09 7.93
C LEU A 185 -0.89 -14.56 6.51
N ALA A 186 -1.92 -13.93 5.93
CA ALA A 186 -1.83 -13.31 4.62
C ALA A 186 -0.76 -12.20 4.57
N LYS A 187 -0.70 -11.37 5.63
CA LYS A 187 0.31 -10.32 5.80
C LYS A 187 1.72 -10.90 5.91
N SER A 188 1.91 -12.00 6.65
CA SER A 188 3.21 -12.68 6.74
C SER A 188 3.67 -13.18 5.37
N PHE A 189 2.80 -13.81 4.58
CA PHE A 189 3.12 -14.21 3.20
C PHE A 189 3.61 -13.00 2.39
N TRP A 190 2.81 -11.93 2.33
CA TRP A 190 3.14 -10.70 1.61
C TRP A 190 4.46 -10.06 2.08
N GLN A 191 4.70 -10.01 3.38
CA GLN A 191 5.90 -9.43 3.98
C GLN A 191 7.16 -10.23 3.60
N HIS A 192 7.07 -11.55 3.57
CA HIS A 192 8.23 -12.42 3.31
C HIS A 192 8.51 -12.62 1.83
N THR A 193 7.48 -12.81 1.00
CA THR A 193 7.65 -12.92 -0.46
C THR A 193 7.96 -11.56 -1.08
N GLY A 194 7.40 -10.48 -0.52
CA GLY A 194 7.43 -9.15 -1.13
C GLY A 194 6.49 -9.04 -2.33
N ASP A 195 5.62 -10.03 -2.54
CA ASP A 195 4.68 -10.04 -3.65
C ASP A 195 3.41 -9.28 -3.29
N GLY A 196 3.14 -8.21 -4.03
CA GLY A 196 1.93 -7.40 -3.90
C GLY A 196 1.81 -6.43 -5.07
N ILE A 197 0.65 -5.81 -5.22
CA ILE A 197 0.49 -4.76 -6.21
C ILE A 197 1.33 -3.53 -5.83
N THR A 198 1.75 -2.76 -6.82
CA THR A 198 2.48 -1.50 -6.57
C THR A 198 1.53 -0.36 -6.23
N SER A 199 2.02 0.67 -5.54
CA SER A 199 1.26 1.91 -5.30
C SER A 199 0.82 2.59 -6.60
N ARG A 200 1.70 2.61 -7.62
CA ARG A 200 1.37 3.07 -8.99
C ARG A 200 0.21 2.29 -9.58
N GLN A 201 0.26 0.96 -9.54
CA GLN A 201 -0.82 0.12 -10.05
C GLN A 201 -2.13 0.40 -9.30
N ALA A 202 -2.07 0.52 -7.97
CA ALA A 202 -3.25 0.85 -7.16
C ALA A 202 -3.87 2.20 -7.55
N GLU A 203 -3.05 3.25 -7.73
CA GLU A 203 -3.52 4.56 -8.17
C GLU A 203 -4.14 4.52 -9.56
N ARG A 204 -3.58 3.76 -10.50
CA ARG A 204 -4.20 3.57 -11.82
C ARG A 204 -5.59 2.95 -11.71
N PHE A 205 -5.77 1.92 -10.88
CA PHE A 205 -7.10 1.36 -10.62
C PHE A 205 -8.05 2.37 -9.95
N LEU A 206 -7.57 3.15 -8.99
CA LEU A 206 -8.37 4.19 -8.34
C LEU A 206 -8.81 5.26 -9.35
N SER A 207 -7.90 5.76 -10.18
CA SER A 207 -8.23 6.74 -11.22
C SER A 207 -9.27 6.21 -12.21
N LEU A 208 -9.17 4.94 -12.62
CA LEU A 208 -10.15 4.33 -13.52
C LEU A 208 -11.51 4.12 -12.84
N LEU A 209 -11.55 3.89 -11.53
CA LEU A 209 -12.78 3.73 -10.75
C LEU A 209 -13.48 5.06 -10.45
N GLU A 210 -12.72 6.15 -10.35
CA GLU A 210 -13.19 7.49 -10.02
C GLU A 210 -13.60 8.33 -11.24
N GLN A 211 -13.36 7.84 -12.47
CA GLN A 211 -13.83 8.54 -13.66
C GLN A 211 -15.35 8.75 -13.64
N PRO A 212 -15.86 9.93 -14.04
CA PRO A 212 -17.26 10.31 -13.82
C PRO A 212 -18.19 9.59 -14.80
N GLY A 213 -18.52 8.35 -14.45
CA GLY A 213 -19.56 7.53 -15.08
C GLY A 213 -20.33 6.68 -14.06
N MET A 214 -20.04 6.86 -12.76
CA MET A 214 -20.69 6.17 -11.65
C MET A 214 -21.08 7.22 -10.60
N PRO A 215 -22.35 7.31 -10.16
CA PRO A 215 -22.77 8.30 -9.18
C PRO A 215 -22.02 8.07 -7.87
N ALA A 216 -21.29 9.10 -7.45
CA ALA A 216 -20.59 9.16 -6.18
C ALA A 216 -21.56 8.88 -5.03
N LYS A 217 -21.47 7.69 -4.43
CA LYS A 217 -21.99 7.50 -3.09
C LYS A 217 -20.93 8.07 -2.17
N SER A 218 -21.28 9.15 -1.48
CA SER A 218 -20.44 9.87 -0.52
C SER A 218 -19.71 8.89 0.40
N ILE A 219 -18.39 8.88 0.27
CA ILE A 219 -17.50 8.38 1.32
C ILE A 219 -17.58 9.44 2.44
N PRO A 220 -17.89 9.09 3.70
CA PRO A 220 -17.86 10.06 4.77
C PRO A 220 -16.41 10.49 4.99
N ASP A 221 -16.14 11.77 4.72
CA ASP A 221 -14.91 12.44 5.10
C ASP A 221 -14.70 12.31 6.61
N SER A 222 -13.59 11.71 7.02
CA SER A 222 -13.14 11.62 8.41
C SER A 222 -12.50 12.94 8.88
N SER A 223 -13.15 14.07 8.59
CA SER A 223 -12.66 15.40 8.96
C SER A 223 -13.78 16.36 9.38
N SER A 224 -14.61 15.96 10.35
CA SER A 224 -15.31 16.94 11.19
C SER A 224 -15.77 16.33 12.52
N PHE A 225 -14.93 16.43 13.55
CA PHE A 225 -15.41 16.43 14.92
C PHE A 225 -15.14 17.81 15.51
N SER A 226 -16.15 18.67 15.41
CA SER A 226 -16.18 19.97 16.07
C SER A 226 -16.22 19.73 17.58
N THR A 227 -15.22 20.27 18.27
CA THR A 227 -15.10 20.26 19.72
C THR A 227 -16.23 21.11 20.32
N THR A 228 -17.20 20.47 20.96
CA THR A 228 -18.03 21.14 21.96
C THR A 228 -17.51 20.71 23.33
N ARG A 229 -16.87 21.64 24.04
CA ARG A 229 -16.42 21.48 25.43
C ARG A 229 -17.63 21.12 26.30
N THR A 230 -17.58 19.99 27.00
CA THR A 230 -18.18 19.86 28.32
C THR A 230 -17.29 18.96 29.16
N SER A 231 -16.83 19.54 30.26
CA SER A 231 -15.91 18.99 31.24
C SER A 231 -16.61 17.98 32.16
N THR A 232 -16.12 16.75 32.21
CA THR A 232 -16.10 15.90 33.43
C THR A 232 -15.08 14.77 33.23
N ALA A 233 -14.26 14.55 34.25
CA ALA A 233 -13.26 13.51 34.34
C ALA A 233 -13.89 12.11 34.43
N ASP A 234 -13.34 11.12 33.71
CA ASP A 234 -12.96 9.82 34.27
C ASP A 234 -12.30 8.90 33.24
N ALA A 235 -11.48 7.99 33.76
CA ALA A 235 -10.52 7.14 33.06
C ALA A 235 -11.13 6.01 32.22
N ALA A 236 -10.54 5.76 31.04
CA ALA A 236 -10.21 4.45 30.45
C ALA A 236 -9.97 4.61 28.93
N SER A 237 -8.72 4.53 28.49
CA SER A 237 -8.35 4.57 27.06
C SER A 237 -8.66 3.23 26.40
N THR A 238 -9.73 3.17 25.60
CA THR A 238 -9.97 2.10 24.64
C THR A 238 -8.97 2.19 23.47
N PRO A 239 -8.34 1.08 23.03
CA PRO A 239 -7.42 1.09 21.90
C PRO A 239 -8.18 1.27 20.57
N ASN A 240 -7.65 2.13 19.71
CA ASN A 240 -8.10 2.31 18.34
C ASN A 240 -7.78 1.04 17.52
N VAL A 241 -8.82 0.37 17.02
CA VAL A 241 -8.78 -0.95 16.36
C VAL A 241 -8.26 -0.88 14.92
N ASP A 242 -8.05 0.32 14.36
CA ASP A 242 -7.65 0.48 12.96
C ASP A 242 -6.14 0.36 12.71
N ASP A 243 -5.30 0.26 13.75
CA ASP A 243 -3.86 0.08 13.60
C ASP A 243 -3.46 -1.40 13.52
N ILE A 244 -4.02 -2.09 12.51
CA ILE A 244 -3.81 -3.53 12.26
C ILE A 244 -2.36 -3.88 11.86
N TYR A 245 -1.48 -2.87 11.75
CA TYR A 245 -0.13 -3.02 11.21
C TYR A 245 0.98 -2.97 12.24
N ARG A 246 0.65 -2.77 13.52
CA ARG A 246 1.58 -2.87 14.64
C ARG A 246 2.37 -4.19 14.56
N LYS A 247 3.70 -4.11 14.70
CA LYS A 247 4.54 -5.31 14.85
C LYS A 247 4.06 -6.06 16.11
N PRO A 248 4.04 -7.41 16.10
CA PRO A 248 3.72 -8.20 17.29
C PRO A 248 4.71 -7.94 18.43
#